data_AF-A0A2D5UFU0-F1
#
_entry.id   AF-A0A2D5UFU0-F1
#
_cell.length_a   1.000
_cell.length_b   1.000
_cell.length_c   1.000
_cell.angle_alpha   90.00
_cell.angle_beta   90.00
_cell.angle_gamma   90.00
#
_symmetry.space_group_name_H-M   'P 1'
#
loop_
_entity.id
_entity.type
_entity.pdbx_description
1 polymer ?
#
loop_
_entity_poly.entity_id
_entity_poly.type
_entity_poly.pdbx_seq_one_letter_code
_entity_poly.pdbx_strand_id
1 'polypeptide(L)'
;MRVASCDSAPAAAPETGPEAALSNLNPAPDPLIQTEQIQSDANKTLNWLGISSASSFIAIHPGGGGRPKWPPSAALAALARGFCKKTGARPLLIEGPADEAPTALFKAAWGAIAHTSGAEEIPRLVSPPLDLLSALLARSAAFVGGDSGVSHLAALSGAPTLALFGPASNPARWGPIGPRAGWISWNKADEGADSLMRLAGREP
;
A
#
# COMPACT_ATOMS: atom_id res chain seq x y z
N MET A 1 -33.89 50.91 -23.54
CA MET A 1 -34.25 49.56 -23.07
C MET A 1 -33.00 48.96 -22.44
N ARG A 2 -32.99 48.77 -21.10
CA ARG A 2 -31.78 48.41 -20.33
C ARG A 2 -31.38 46.95 -20.56
N VAL A 3 -30.07 46.74 -20.61
CA VAL A 3 -29.33 45.48 -20.76
C VAL A 3 -29.43 44.64 -19.48
N ALA A 4 -29.53 43.32 -19.59
CA ALA A 4 -29.14 42.38 -18.53
C ALA A 4 -28.64 41.07 -19.15
N SER A 5 -27.32 40.96 -19.24
CA SER A 5 -26.59 39.69 -19.36
C SER A 5 -26.75 38.93 -18.05
N CYS A 6 -27.02 37.63 -18.12
CA CYS A 6 -27.06 36.74 -16.96
C CYS A 6 -25.97 35.67 -17.17
N ASP A 7 -24.73 36.07 -16.92
CA ASP A 7 -23.63 35.14 -16.64
C ASP A 7 -23.52 35.00 -15.12
N SER A 8 -23.75 33.80 -14.61
CA SER A 8 -23.33 33.43 -13.26
C SER A 8 -22.72 32.04 -13.29
N ALA A 9 -21.39 32.00 -13.35
CA ALA A 9 -20.61 30.81 -13.04
C ALA A 9 -20.83 30.39 -11.58
N PRO A 10 -20.83 29.09 -11.24
CA PRO A 10 -20.90 28.66 -9.86
C PRO A 10 -19.62 29.05 -9.11
N ALA A 11 -19.79 29.57 -7.90
CA ALA A 11 -18.72 29.95 -7.00
C ALA A 11 -17.78 28.77 -6.73
N ALA A 12 -16.48 29.03 -6.83
CA ALA A 12 -15.43 28.09 -6.44
C ALA A 12 -15.59 27.68 -4.97
N ALA A 13 -15.53 26.37 -4.71
CA ALA A 13 -15.49 25.84 -3.37
C ALA A 13 -14.23 26.35 -2.64
N PRO A 14 -14.30 26.63 -1.33
CA PRO A 14 -13.15 27.15 -0.60
C PRO A 14 -12.03 26.12 -0.59
N GLU A 15 -10.83 26.53 -0.99
CA GLU A 15 -9.61 25.73 -0.88
C GLU A 15 -9.26 25.53 0.60
N THR A 16 -9.64 24.39 1.16
CA THR A 16 -9.21 23.98 2.50
C THR A 16 -7.85 23.28 2.39
N GLY A 17 -6.82 23.95 2.89
CA GLY A 17 -5.46 23.41 2.97
C GLY A 17 -5.35 22.14 3.85
N PRO A 18 -4.18 21.47 3.85
CA PRO A 18 -3.97 20.15 4.44
C PRO A 18 -4.10 20.08 5.98
N GLU A 19 -4.30 21.20 6.67
CA GLU A 19 -4.44 21.25 8.13
C GLU A 19 -5.87 20.99 8.65
N ALA A 20 -6.90 21.15 7.82
CA ALA A 20 -8.30 21.08 8.27
C ALA A 20 -8.89 19.64 8.32
N ALA A 21 -8.12 18.62 7.94
CA ALA A 21 -8.60 17.24 7.86
C ALA A 21 -8.45 16.41 9.16
N LEU A 22 -7.88 16.99 10.23
CA LEU A 22 -7.54 16.24 11.44
C LEU A 22 -8.62 16.25 12.54
N SER A 23 -9.76 16.92 12.35
CA SER A 23 -10.75 17.08 13.43
C SER A 23 -11.93 16.09 13.42
N ASN A 24 -11.94 15.08 12.55
CA ASN A 24 -12.97 14.03 12.54
C ASN A 24 -12.37 12.64 12.21
N LEU A 25 -11.37 12.21 12.98
CA LEU A 25 -10.91 10.82 12.89
C LEU A 25 -11.96 9.93 13.56
N ASN A 26 -12.66 9.12 12.77
CA ASN A 26 -13.41 7.99 13.32
C ASN A 26 -12.47 7.16 14.22
N PRO A 27 -12.95 6.65 15.37
CA PRO A 27 -12.14 5.76 16.19
C PRO A 27 -11.64 4.60 15.32
N ALA A 28 -10.36 4.24 15.51
CA ALA A 28 -9.80 3.09 14.82
C ALA A 28 -10.72 1.88 15.08
N PRO A 29 -11.11 1.13 14.04
CA PRO A 29 -11.95 -0.04 14.22
C PRO A 29 -11.26 -1.05 15.15
N ASP A 30 -12.05 -1.88 15.83
CA ASP A 30 -11.52 -2.95 16.67
C ASP A 30 -10.51 -3.80 15.88
N PRO A 31 -9.41 -4.25 16.52
CA PRO A 31 -8.43 -5.09 15.86
C PRO A 31 -9.08 -6.33 15.26
N LEU A 32 -8.67 -6.69 14.04
CA LEU A 32 -9.11 -7.93 13.41
C LEU A 32 -8.78 -9.13 14.31
N ILE A 33 -9.79 -9.92 14.67
CA ILE A 33 -9.60 -11.10 15.52
C ILE A 33 -8.81 -12.14 14.73
N GLN A 34 -7.60 -12.44 15.20
CA GLN A 34 -6.73 -13.47 14.65
C GLN A 34 -6.57 -14.58 15.66
N THR A 35 -7.23 -15.72 15.43
CA THR A 35 -7.19 -16.88 16.33
C THR A 35 -5.78 -17.46 16.42
N GLU A 36 -5.48 -18.20 17.49
CA GLU A 36 -4.20 -18.90 17.65
C GLU A 36 -3.87 -19.79 16.44
N GLN A 37 -4.89 -20.42 15.83
CA GLN A 37 -4.74 -21.22 14.63
C GLN A 37 -4.27 -20.37 13.45
N ILE A 38 -4.90 -19.22 13.19
CA ILE A 38 -4.49 -18.28 12.13
C ILE A 38 -3.07 -17.77 12.39
N GLN A 39 -2.72 -17.47 13.65
CA GLN A 39 -1.37 -17.05 14.02
C GLN A 39 -0.33 -18.16 13.74
N SER A 40 -0.68 -19.40 14.03
CA SER A 40 0.15 -20.59 13.76
C SER A 40 0.35 -20.79 12.26
N ASP A 41 -0.71 -20.68 11.46
CA ASP A 41 -0.65 -20.86 10.03
C ASP A 41 0.13 -19.73 9.34
N ALA A 42 -0.01 -18.49 9.80
CA ALA A 42 0.84 -17.38 9.35
C ALA A 42 2.33 -17.66 9.59
N ASN A 43 2.70 -18.18 10.77
CA ASN A 43 4.09 -18.54 11.07
C ASN A 43 4.59 -19.66 10.16
N LYS A 44 3.78 -20.69 9.89
CA LYS A 44 4.13 -21.77 8.95
C LYS A 44 4.33 -21.24 7.54
N THR A 45 3.45 -20.35 7.06
CA THR A 45 3.58 -19.72 5.75
C THR A 45 4.86 -18.89 5.65
N LEU A 46 5.19 -18.07 6.65
CA LEU A 46 6.44 -17.30 6.66
C LEU A 46 7.68 -18.19 6.65
N ASN A 47 7.68 -19.25 7.47
CA ASN A 47 8.78 -20.22 7.49
C ASN A 47 8.95 -20.93 6.13
N TRP A 48 7.85 -21.32 5.48
CA TRP A 48 7.87 -21.92 4.16
C TRP A 48 8.41 -20.95 3.09
N LEU A 49 8.13 -19.65 3.22
CA LEU A 49 8.69 -18.58 2.38
C LEU A 49 10.15 -18.22 2.74
N GLY A 50 10.74 -18.86 3.74
CA GLY A 50 12.09 -18.57 4.24
C GLY A 50 12.21 -17.20 4.92
N ILE A 51 11.11 -16.69 5.50
CA ILE A 51 11.05 -15.44 6.26
C ILE A 51 11.16 -15.79 7.75
N SER A 52 12.33 -15.52 8.33
CA SER A 52 12.72 -16.06 9.64
C SER A 52 12.20 -15.27 10.85
N SER A 53 11.69 -14.05 10.66
CA SER A 53 11.24 -13.20 11.75
C SER A 53 10.10 -12.28 11.32
N ALA A 54 9.24 -11.90 12.28
CA ALA A 54 8.32 -10.79 12.07
C ALA A 54 9.11 -9.51 11.77
N SER A 55 8.51 -8.60 11.00
CA SER A 55 9.13 -7.33 10.59
C SER A 55 10.41 -7.46 9.77
N SER A 56 10.68 -8.64 9.17
CA SER A 56 11.81 -8.85 8.25
C SER A 56 11.41 -8.80 6.78
N PHE A 57 10.16 -8.44 6.46
CA PHE A 57 9.66 -8.38 5.09
C PHE A 57 8.72 -7.20 4.86
N ILE A 58 8.68 -6.72 3.62
CA ILE A 58 7.70 -5.74 3.14
C ILE A 58 6.68 -6.47 2.25
N ALA A 59 5.40 -6.32 2.57
CA ALA A 59 4.32 -6.84 1.75
C ALA A 59 3.99 -5.84 0.63
N ILE A 60 3.84 -6.34 -0.61
CA ILE A 60 3.67 -5.51 -1.79
C ILE A 60 2.46 -6.03 -2.57
N HIS A 61 1.48 -5.15 -2.81
CA HIS A 61 0.31 -5.48 -3.62
C HIS A 61 0.20 -4.54 -4.84
N PRO A 62 0.60 -5.00 -6.04
CA PRO A 62 0.58 -4.17 -7.24
C PRO A 62 -0.83 -4.01 -7.84
N GLY A 63 -1.78 -4.85 -7.44
CA GLY A 63 -3.16 -4.83 -7.90
C GLY A 63 -4.05 -3.76 -7.26
N GLY A 64 -5.31 -3.72 -7.67
CA GLY A 64 -6.29 -2.73 -7.20
C GLY A 64 -7.67 -2.90 -7.84
N GLY A 65 -8.59 -1.98 -7.56
CA GLY A 65 -9.99 -1.99 -8.04
C GLY A 65 -10.19 -1.73 -9.54
N GLY A 66 -9.30 -2.26 -10.39
CA GLY A 66 -9.25 -2.09 -11.84
C GLY A 66 -8.00 -1.34 -12.32
N ARG A 67 -7.67 -1.51 -13.61
CA ARG A 67 -6.46 -0.95 -14.24
C ARG A 67 -6.21 0.54 -13.98
N PRO A 68 -7.22 1.44 -13.99
CA PRO A 68 -6.99 2.86 -13.70
C PRO A 68 -6.48 3.15 -12.28
N LYS A 69 -6.67 2.21 -11.35
CA LYS A 69 -6.28 2.33 -9.94
C LYS A 69 -4.96 1.63 -9.61
N TRP A 70 -4.39 0.87 -10.56
CA TRP A 70 -3.11 0.21 -10.34
C TRP A 70 -2.00 1.25 -10.25
N PRO A 71 -1.16 1.21 -9.20
CA PRO A 71 -0.02 2.09 -9.11
C PRO A 71 0.97 1.80 -10.26
N PRO A 72 1.67 2.82 -10.80
CA PRO A 72 2.71 2.60 -11.78
C PRO A 72 3.77 1.63 -11.24
N SER A 73 4.00 0.53 -11.95
CA SER A 73 4.86 -0.56 -11.45
C SER A 73 6.29 -0.12 -11.14
N ALA A 74 6.86 0.79 -11.94
CA ALA A 74 8.18 1.36 -11.70
C ALA A 74 8.24 2.18 -10.41
N ALA A 75 7.22 3.00 -10.15
CA ALA A 75 7.12 3.82 -8.95
C ALA A 75 6.97 2.94 -7.69
N LEU A 76 6.06 1.96 -7.74
CA LEU A 76 5.87 1.02 -6.62
C LEU A 76 7.14 0.19 -6.36
N ALA A 77 7.81 -0.29 -7.41
CA ALA A 77 9.04 -1.07 -7.29
C ALA A 77 10.20 -0.24 -6.72
N ALA A 78 10.37 1.00 -7.18
CA ALA A 78 11.40 1.91 -6.66
C ALA A 78 11.19 2.21 -5.17
N LEU A 79 9.95 2.51 -4.77
CA LEU A 79 9.57 2.75 -3.39
C LEU A 79 9.89 1.53 -2.51
N ALA A 80 9.39 0.35 -2.90
CA ALA A 80 9.60 -0.88 -2.15
C ALA A 80 11.09 -1.25 -2.06
N ARG A 81 11.86 -1.14 -3.15
CA ARG A 81 13.32 -1.34 -3.13
C ARG A 81 14.03 -0.33 -2.24
N GLY A 82 13.61 0.93 -2.23
CA GLY A 82 14.15 1.96 -1.34
C GLY A 82 14.00 1.57 0.12
N PHE A 83 12.82 1.10 0.51
CA PHE A 83 12.58 0.59 1.86
C PHE A 83 13.42 -0.67 2.17
N CYS A 84 13.48 -1.63 1.24
CA CYS A 84 14.35 -2.82 1.38
C CYS A 84 15.81 -2.43 1.61
N LYS A 85 16.36 -1.49 0.84
CA LYS A 85 17.75 -1.02 0.99
C LYS A 85 18.02 -0.39 2.35
N LYS A 86 17.07 0.39 2.89
CA LYS A 86 17.20 1.06 4.19
C LYS A 86 17.06 0.13 5.39
N THR A 87 16.30 -0.96 5.25
CA THR A 87 15.89 -1.80 6.39
C THR A 87 16.43 -3.22 6.36
N GLY A 88 16.93 -3.68 5.21
CA GLY A 88 17.22 -5.09 4.98
C GLY A 88 15.97 -5.97 4.85
N ALA A 89 14.75 -5.40 4.85
CA ALA A 89 13.52 -6.17 4.70
C ALA A 89 13.46 -6.83 3.32
N ARG A 90 12.99 -8.08 3.27
CA ARG A 90 12.80 -8.83 2.03
C ARG A 90 11.44 -8.52 1.39
N PRO A 91 11.32 -8.44 0.06
CA PRO A 91 10.02 -8.25 -0.59
C PRO A 91 9.17 -9.53 -0.54
N LEU A 92 7.86 -9.38 -0.36
CA LEU A 92 6.85 -10.43 -0.54
C LEU A 92 5.69 -9.88 -1.38
N LEU A 93 5.42 -10.50 -2.53
CA LEU A 93 4.30 -10.12 -3.37
C LEU A 93 3.01 -10.78 -2.89
N ILE A 94 1.96 -9.98 -2.78
CA ILE A 94 0.59 -10.42 -2.58
C ILE A 94 -0.13 -10.30 -3.91
N GLU A 95 -0.64 -11.42 -4.42
CA GLU A 95 -1.38 -11.48 -5.69
C GLU A 95 -2.79 -11.99 -5.41
N GLY A 96 -3.82 -11.16 -5.64
CA GLY A 96 -5.20 -11.59 -5.64
C GLY A 96 -5.58 -12.35 -6.92
N PRO A 97 -6.80 -12.90 -6.99
CA PRO A 97 -7.23 -13.78 -8.09
C PRO A 97 -7.30 -13.09 -9.46
N ALA A 98 -7.34 -11.75 -9.50
CA ALA A 98 -7.38 -10.95 -10.71
C ALA A 98 -6.09 -10.13 -10.96
N ASP A 99 -5.03 -10.38 -10.18
CA ASP A 99 -3.83 -9.54 -10.13
C ASP A 99 -2.64 -10.10 -10.92
N GLU A 100 -2.86 -11.08 -11.80
CA GLU A 100 -1.79 -11.66 -12.63
C GLU A 100 -1.07 -10.57 -13.46
N ALA A 101 -1.83 -9.74 -14.18
CA ALA A 101 -1.29 -8.69 -15.02
C ALA A 101 -0.49 -7.61 -14.24
N PRO A 102 -1.02 -6.98 -13.18
CA PRO A 102 -0.25 -5.99 -12.41
C PRO A 102 0.96 -6.62 -11.71
N THR A 103 0.87 -7.88 -11.30
CA THR A 103 2.01 -8.59 -10.69
C THR A 103 3.12 -8.87 -11.71
N ALA A 104 2.79 -9.28 -12.94
CA ALA A 104 3.76 -9.45 -14.01
C ALA A 104 4.48 -8.13 -14.35
N LEU A 105 3.72 -7.03 -14.46
CA LEU A 105 4.29 -5.70 -14.70
C LEU A 105 5.21 -5.25 -13.55
N PHE A 106 4.82 -5.51 -12.30
CA PHE A 106 5.66 -5.24 -11.15
C PHE A 106 6.97 -6.02 -11.17
N LYS A 107 6.93 -7.33 -11.44
CA LYS A 107 8.13 -8.18 -11.53
C LYS A 107 9.10 -7.68 -12.59
N ALA A 108 8.59 -7.28 -13.76
CA ALA A 108 9.41 -6.70 -14.83
C ALA A 108 10.09 -5.39 -14.37
N ALA A 109 9.34 -4.48 -13.74
CA ALA A 109 9.88 -3.24 -13.21
C ALA A 109 10.92 -3.47 -12.09
N TRP A 110 10.68 -4.44 -11.21
CA TRP A 110 11.60 -4.82 -10.14
C TRP A 110 12.95 -5.29 -10.68
N GLY A 111 12.93 -6.21 -11.65
CA GLY A 111 14.15 -6.73 -12.29
C GLY A 111 14.93 -5.66 -13.04
N ALA A 112 14.24 -4.73 -13.73
CA ALA A 112 14.88 -3.63 -14.45
C ALA A 112 15.69 -2.72 -13.50
N ILE A 113 15.15 -2.40 -12.32
CA ILE A 113 15.83 -1.54 -11.32
C ILE A 113 17.02 -2.26 -10.67
N ALA A 114 16.98 -3.59 -10.59
CA ALA A 114 18.03 -4.37 -9.94
C ALA A 114 19.32 -4.44 -10.77
N HIS A 115 19.28 -4.12 -12.08
CA HIS A 115 20.35 -4.39 -13.04
C HIS A 115 20.87 -5.84 -12.98
N THR A 116 20.04 -6.78 -12.49
CA THR A 116 20.40 -8.18 -12.37
C THR A 116 20.01 -8.91 -13.65
N SER A 117 21.00 -9.52 -14.32
CA SER A 117 20.81 -10.36 -15.51
C SER A 117 20.09 -11.69 -15.21
N GLY A 118 19.75 -11.95 -13.94
CA GLY A 118 18.84 -12.99 -13.49
C GLY A 118 17.70 -12.35 -12.71
N ALA A 119 16.47 -12.83 -12.92
CA ALA A 119 15.33 -12.37 -12.15
C ALA A 119 15.56 -12.74 -10.68
N GLU A 120 15.82 -11.74 -9.83
CA GLU A 120 15.62 -11.92 -8.40
C GLU A 120 14.14 -12.30 -8.22
N GLU A 121 13.88 -13.60 -8.02
CA GLU A 121 12.52 -14.07 -7.84
C GLU A 121 12.02 -13.60 -6.48
N ILE A 122 11.03 -12.71 -6.51
CA ILE A 122 10.34 -12.26 -5.32
C ILE A 122 9.35 -13.36 -4.92
N PRO A 123 9.40 -13.87 -3.68
CA PRO A 123 8.39 -14.78 -3.18
C PRO A 123 6.99 -14.18 -3.36
N ARG A 124 6.03 -15.04 -3.71
CA ARG A 124 4.66 -14.61 -4.02
C ARG A 124 3.65 -15.46 -3.27
N LEU A 125 2.67 -14.81 -2.66
CA LEU A 125 1.51 -15.42 -2.05
C LEU A 125 0.29 -15.16 -2.93
N VAL A 126 -0.25 -16.22 -3.53
CA VAL A 126 -1.36 -16.14 -4.50
C VAL A 126 -2.67 -16.50 -3.82
N SER A 127 -3.62 -15.57 -3.84
CA SER A 127 -4.99 -15.71 -3.32
C SER A 127 -5.09 -16.39 -1.94
N PRO A 128 -4.33 -15.93 -0.92
CA PRO A 128 -4.48 -16.47 0.43
C PRO A 128 -5.87 -16.16 1.01
N PRO A 129 -6.39 -17.00 1.92
CA PRO A 129 -7.53 -16.63 2.77
C PRO A 129 -7.30 -15.28 3.45
N LEU A 130 -8.35 -14.46 3.56
CA LEU A 130 -8.22 -13.07 4.05
C LEU A 130 -7.79 -13.00 5.52
N ASP A 131 -8.21 -13.95 6.34
CA ASP A 131 -7.83 -14.09 7.74
C ASP A 131 -6.33 -14.40 7.89
N LEU A 132 -5.82 -15.35 7.11
CA LEU A 132 -4.39 -15.64 7.00
C LEU A 132 -3.61 -14.43 6.49
N LEU A 133 -4.09 -13.78 5.43
CA LEU A 133 -3.47 -12.58 4.89
C LEU A 133 -3.41 -11.46 5.93
N SER A 134 -4.48 -11.26 6.70
CA SER A 134 -4.52 -10.25 7.77
C SER A 134 -3.42 -10.49 8.81
N ALA A 135 -3.17 -11.75 9.17
CA ALA A 135 -2.16 -12.14 10.15
C ALA A 135 -0.73 -12.02 9.61
N LEU A 136 -0.53 -12.30 8.32
CA LEU A 136 0.73 -12.05 7.64
C LEU A 136 1.02 -10.54 7.56
N LEU A 137 0.05 -9.73 7.16
CA LEU A 137 0.18 -8.27 7.08
C LEU A 137 0.52 -7.66 8.44
N ALA A 138 -0.13 -8.10 9.52
CA ALA A 138 0.16 -7.66 10.88
C ALA A 138 1.63 -7.89 11.32
N ARG A 139 2.31 -8.88 10.71
CA ARG A 139 3.74 -9.20 10.95
C ARG A 139 4.69 -8.52 9.96
N SER A 140 4.19 -7.88 8.93
CA SER A 140 5.05 -7.21 7.94
C SER A 140 5.76 -6.02 8.57
N ALA A 141 6.98 -5.75 8.12
CA ALA A 141 7.72 -4.54 8.50
C ALA A 141 7.01 -3.28 8.00
N ALA A 142 6.36 -3.43 6.84
CA ALA A 142 5.59 -2.42 6.15
C ALA A 142 4.78 -3.08 5.02
N PHE A 143 3.80 -2.34 4.52
CA PHE A 143 3.00 -2.67 3.35
C PHE A 143 2.96 -1.50 2.37
N VAL A 144 3.01 -1.82 1.07
CA VAL A 144 2.80 -0.85 -0.02
C VAL A 144 1.89 -1.40 -1.11
N GLY A 145 1.02 -0.54 -1.62
CA GLY A 145 0.06 -0.89 -2.68
C GLY A 145 -0.64 0.33 -3.26
N GLY A 146 -1.74 0.12 -4.00
CA GLY A 146 -2.60 1.19 -4.52
C GLY A 146 -3.91 1.36 -3.75
N ASP A 147 -4.91 1.94 -4.40
CA ASP A 147 -6.31 1.90 -3.94
C ASP A 147 -6.88 0.49 -4.14
N SER A 148 -6.79 -0.34 -3.09
CA SER A 148 -7.19 -1.75 -3.10
C SER A 148 -7.70 -2.21 -1.74
N GLY A 149 -8.54 -3.25 -1.73
CA GLY A 149 -8.98 -3.90 -0.50
C GLY A 149 -7.82 -4.44 0.35
N VAL A 150 -6.72 -4.87 -0.28
CA VAL A 150 -5.52 -5.34 0.43
C VAL A 150 -4.82 -4.20 1.17
N SER A 151 -4.79 -2.99 0.60
CA SER A 151 -4.25 -1.81 1.30
C SER A 151 -5.07 -1.43 2.53
N HIS A 152 -6.39 -1.53 2.45
CA HIS A 152 -7.25 -1.35 3.62
C HIS A 152 -7.04 -2.47 4.65
N LEU A 153 -6.98 -3.73 4.21
CA LEU A 153 -6.73 -4.86 5.10
C LEU A 153 -5.40 -4.71 5.85
N ALA A 154 -4.33 -4.28 5.16
CA ALA A 154 -3.04 -4.06 5.78
C ALA A 154 -3.09 -2.98 6.88
N ALA A 155 -3.76 -1.87 6.60
CA ALA A 155 -3.95 -0.79 7.57
C ALA A 155 -4.77 -1.24 8.79
N LEU A 156 -5.86 -1.99 8.56
CA LEU A 156 -6.72 -2.56 9.61
C LEU A 156 -6.01 -3.63 10.44
N SER A 157 -5.12 -4.42 9.81
CA SER A 157 -4.23 -5.36 10.47
C SER A 157 -3.12 -4.68 11.29
N GLY A 158 -3.01 -3.35 11.22
CA GLY A 158 -2.02 -2.57 11.96
C GLY A 158 -0.65 -2.47 11.28
N ALA A 159 -0.48 -2.96 10.04
CA ALA A 159 0.79 -2.82 9.32
C ALA A 159 1.09 -1.35 9.01
N PRO A 160 2.35 -0.88 9.10
CA PRO A 160 2.75 0.39 8.50
C PRO A 160 2.43 0.39 7.01
N THR A 161 1.45 1.20 6.58
CA THR A 161 0.81 1.07 5.27
C THR A 161 0.91 2.37 4.50
N LEU A 162 1.55 2.34 3.33
CA LEU A 162 1.56 3.47 2.41
C LEU A 162 0.92 3.09 1.07
N ALA A 163 -0.17 3.77 0.73
CA ALA A 163 -0.88 3.56 -0.53
C ALA A 163 -0.55 4.65 -1.56
N LEU A 164 -0.29 4.24 -2.80
CA LEU A 164 -0.03 5.08 -3.95
C LEU A 164 -1.35 5.41 -4.68
N PHE A 165 -1.76 6.68 -4.66
CA PHE A 165 -3.00 7.15 -5.30
C PHE A 165 -2.75 7.90 -6.61
N GLY A 166 -3.53 7.54 -7.62
CA GLY A 166 -3.55 8.17 -8.93
C GLY A 166 -4.84 8.97 -9.17
N PRO A 167 -4.95 9.64 -10.34
CA PRO A 167 -6.07 10.53 -10.64
C PRO A 167 -7.43 9.84 -10.71
N ALA A 168 -7.46 8.52 -10.93
CA ALA A 168 -8.70 7.74 -11.00
C ALA A 168 -9.29 7.37 -9.62
N SER A 169 -8.67 7.79 -8.51
CA SER A 169 -9.16 7.56 -7.16
C SER A 169 -9.00 8.79 -6.27
N ASN A 170 -9.97 9.00 -5.38
CA ASN A 170 -9.94 10.08 -4.40
C ASN A 170 -9.48 9.55 -3.04
N PRO A 171 -8.25 9.86 -2.58
CA PRO A 171 -7.74 9.39 -1.30
C PRO A 171 -8.46 9.99 -0.09
N ALA A 172 -9.14 11.13 -0.22
CA ALA A 172 -9.98 11.66 0.87
C ALA A 172 -11.21 10.76 1.14
N ARG A 173 -11.61 9.93 0.17
CA ARG A 173 -12.72 8.99 0.30
C ARG A 173 -12.27 7.55 0.53
N TRP A 174 -11.17 7.15 -0.11
CA TRP A 174 -10.71 5.76 -0.17
C TRP A 174 -9.34 5.54 0.44
N GLY A 175 -8.76 6.54 1.12
CA GLY A 175 -7.49 6.38 1.82
C GLY A 175 -7.56 5.25 2.86
N PRO A 176 -6.48 4.47 3.04
CA PRO A 176 -6.45 3.46 4.09
C PRO A 176 -6.58 4.11 5.46
N ILE A 177 -7.35 3.49 6.35
CA ILE A 177 -7.61 3.98 7.71
C ILE A 177 -6.87 3.07 8.68
N GLY A 178 -6.01 3.67 9.52
CA GLY A 178 -5.26 2.96 10.55
C GLY A 178 -4.23 3.88 11.21
N PRO A 179 -3.75 3.54 12.41
CA PRO A 179 -2.85 4.40 13.18
C PRO A 179 -1.49 4.62 12.53
N ARG A 180 -1.09 3.71 11.62
CA ARG A 180 0.17 3.76 10.86
C ARG A 180 -0.08 3.69 9.37
N ALA A 181 -1.18 4.27 8.91
CA ALA A 181 -1.59 4.27 7.52
C ALA A 181 -1.53 5.67 6.91
N GLY A 182 -1.11 5.75 5.65
CA GLY A 182 -1.08 6.98 4.90
C GLY A 182 -1.14 6.72 3.39
N TRP A 183 -1.15 7.80 2.64
CA TRP A 183 -1.14 7.75 1.18
C TRP A 183 -0.30 8.89 0.61
N ILE A 184 0.21 8.69 -0.61
CA ILE A 184 0.86 9.72 -1.41
C ILE A 184 0.38 9.63 -2.86
N SER A 185 0.52 10.73 -3.61
CA SER A 185 0.31 10.72 -5.05
C SER A 185 1.39 9.88 -5.74
N TRP A 186 1.05 9.22 -6.86
CA TRP A 186 2.02 8.54 -7.72
C TRP A 186 3.20 9.43 -8.13
N ASN A 187 2.97 10.73 -8.27
CA ASN A 187 3.98 11.72 -8.66
C ASN A 187 5.00 12.02 -7.55
N LYS A 188 4.79 11.51 -6.33
CA LYS A 188 5.68 11.66 -5.17
C LYS A 188 6.26 10.33 -4.69
N ALA A 189 6.24 9.32 -5.55
CA ALA A 189 6.67 7.97 -5.16
C ALA A 189 8.17 7.89 -4.79
N ASP A 190 8.98 8.83 -5.26
CA ASP A 190 10.38 9.04 -4.87
C ASP A 190 10.54 9.38 -3.38
N GLU A 191 9.60 10.13 -2.80
CA GLU A 191 9.53 10.41 -1.35
C GLU A 191 8.92 9.22 -0.55
N GLY A 192 8.45 8.18 -1.24
CA GLY A 192 7.63 7.13 -0.66
C GLY A 192 8.38 6.23 0.33
N ALA A 193 9.66 5.96 0.09
CA ALA A 193 10.45 5.13 1.01
C ALA A 193 10.62 5.79 2.38
N ASP A 194 10.93 7.10 2.41
CA ASP A 194 11.07 7.85 3.65
C ASP A 194 9.72 8.03 4.36
N SER A 195 8.65 8.26 3.59
CA SER A 195 7.29 8.30 4.13
C SER A 195 6.90 6.97 4.80
N LEU A 196 7.26 5.84 4.19
CA LEU A 196 7.00 4.53 4.74
C LEU A 196 7.85 4.23 5.99
N MET A 197 9.10 4.70 6.03
CA MET A 197 9.96 4.62 7.22
C MET A 197 9.33 5.34 8.42
N ARG A 198 8.82 6.55 8.22
CA ARG A 198 8.10 7.31 9.26
C ARG A 198 6.88 6.56 9.78
N LEU A 199 6.05 6.02 8.89
CA LEU A 199 4.90 5.20 9.28
C LEU A 199 5.31 3.93 10.04
N ALA A 200 6.46 3.36 9.70
CA ALA A 200 7.02 2.20 10.38
C ALA A 200 7.66 2.53 11.74
N GLY A 201 7.72 3.81 12.14
CA GLY A 201 8.40 4.26 13.36
C GLY A 201 9.91 4.07 13.28
N ARG A 202 10.48 4.15 12.07
CA ARG A 202 11.91 4.02 11.81
C ARG A 202 12.45 5.37 11.34
N GLU A 203 13.49 5.87 11.99
CA GLU A 203 14.19 7.08 11.54
C GLU A 203 14.81 6.84 10.14
N PRO A 204 14.73 7.81 9.20
CA PRO A 204 15.18 7.66 7.81
C PRO A 204 16.69 7.48 7.60
#